data_AF-B4ZFX9-F1
#
_entry.id   AF-B4ZFX9-F1
#
_cell.length_a   1.000
_cell.length_b   1.000
_cell.length_c   1.000
_cell.angle_alpha   90.00
_cell.angle_beta   90.00
_cell.angle_gamma   90.00
#
_symmetry.space_group_name_H-M   'P 1'
#
loop_
_entity.id
_entity.type
_entity.pdbx_description
1 polymer ?
#
loop_
_entity_poly.entity_id
_entity_poly.type
_entity_poly.pdbx_seq_one_letter_code
_entity_poly.pdbx_strand_id
1 'polypeptide(L)'
;MCKLSLLPTALLAVAMLLHGCDSDTESDGPQNFLSTSTTSFGDSSPDNLNGSLTSQWPASIMECPGTSVQTTPSLSCSQYDAIVNTIRSIYLQLDTVCTATNCPQADWAGCVLRVAGHDLMDYANGQGGSDGCLDLFDADNAGLPECLHSGHHGFSLLDAYQRHCSEISLADFIVLAAEAVITFSREYATGGTVDMDLRSNFRYGRTTAATCTFAEGRLPNPEDSCTAVEDTFVHRMGLSWRQAAALMGVHSIGRARTENSGYDGWWSDAVNSRKFNNNYYASIVGKGWMPENLGPNKNQW
;
A
#
# COMPACT_ATOMS: atom_id res chain seq x y z
N MET A 1 25.01 -7.51 -2.51
CA MET A 1 23.98 -8.31 -3.22
C MET A 1 24.08 -9.77 -2.80
N CYS A 2 23.15 -10.25 -1.98
CA CYS A 2 23.08 -11.67 -1.61
C CYS A 2 22.57 -12.50 -2.81
N LYS A 3 23.30 -13.57 -3.15
CA LYS A 3 22.91 -14.54 -4.18
C LYS A 3 21.76 -15.40 -3.64
N LEU A 4 20.54 -15.17 -4.09
CA LEU A 4 19.40 -16.04 -3.82
C LEU A 4 19.21 -17.02 -5.00
N SER A 5 19.39 -18.31 -4.75
CA SER A 5 19.12 -19.37 -5.73
C SER A 5 17.59 -19.56 -5.88
N LEU A 6 17.07 -19.28 -7.07
CA LEU A 6 15.65 -19.39 -7.42
C LEU A 6 15.25 -20.84 -7.73
N LEU A 7 14.28 -21.36 -6.98
CA LEU A 7 13.34 -22.40 -7.41
C LEU A 7 11.92 -21.86 -7.17
N PRO A 8 10.83 -22.32 -7.81
CA PRO A 8 9.52 -21.66 -7.73
C PRO A 8 8.52 -22.45 -6.88
N THR A 9 8.02 -21.88 -5.77
CA THR A 9 6.66 -22.06 -5.22
C THR A 9 6.47 -21.29 -3.90
N ALA A 10 5.20 -20.92 -3.67
CA ALA A 10 4.51 -20.73 -2.37
C ALA A 10 4.29 -19.30 -1.83
N LEU A 11 3.05 -18.88 -2.12
CA LEU A 11 2.01 -18.16 -1.37
C LEU A 11 1.96 -18.37 0.17
N LEU A 12 1.35 -17.37 0.83
CA LEU A 12 0.55 -17.36 2.07
C LEU A 12 1.26 -17.57 3.44
N ALA A 13 1.30 -16.49 4.23
CA ALA A 13 1.31 -16.47 5.70
C ALA A 13 0.58 -15.15 6.06
N VAL A 14 -0.62 -15.15 6.63
CA VAL A 14 -0.95 -15.40 8.04
C VAL A 14 -2.41 -15.90 8.11
N ALA A 15 -2.67 -16.99 8.84
CA ALA A 15 -4.02 -17.46 9.14
C ALA A 15 -4.09 -17.98 10.58
N MET A 16 -4.62 -17.16 11.50
CA MET A 16 -5.30 -17.65 12.70
C MET A 16 -6.59 -16.84 12.88
N LEU A 17 -7.72 -17.53 12.77
CA LEU A 17 -9.11 -17.09 13.04
C LEU A 17 -9.71 -16.00 12.13
N LEU A 18 -9.64 -16.11 10.79
CA LEU A 18 -10.33 -15.18 9.89
C LEU A 18 -11.00 -15.91 8.71
N HIS A 19 -12.25 -15.54 8.41
CA HIS A 19 -13.05 -16.08 7.30
C HIS A 19 -12.67 -15.38 5.99
N GLY A 20 -12.74 -16.10 4.87
CA GLY A 20 -12.63 -15.48 3.54
C GLY A 20 -13.90 -14.73 3.20
N CYS A 21 -13.90 -13.87 2.18
CA CYS A 21 -15.12 -13.18 1.75
C CYS A 21 -16.24 -14.21 1.47
N ASP A 22 -17.37 -14.08 2.14
CA ASP A 22 -18.44 -15.06 2.06
C ASP A 22 -18.98 -15.11 0.62
N SER A 23 -19.15 -16.32 0.08
CA SER A 23 -19.68 -16.53 -1.26
C SER A 23 -21.20 -16.36 -1.22
N ASP A 24 -21.69 -15.20 -1.65
CA ASP A 24 -23.11 -14.99 -1.88
C ASP A 24 -23.59 -15.90 -3.03
N THR A 25 -24.39 -16.91 -2.72
CA THR A 25 -25.11 -17.69 -3.73
C THR A 25 -26.40 -16.96 -4.10
N GLU A 26 -26.38 -16.02 -5.03
CA GLU A 26 -27.60 -15.56 -5.71
C GLU A 26 -27.40 -15.25 -7.19
N SER A 27 -28.42 -15.62 -7.95
CA SER A 27 -28.48 -15.84 -9.40
C SER A 27 -28.51 -14.57 -10.26
N ASP A 28 -27.81 -14.63 -11.39
CA ASP A 28 -27.79 -13.63 -12.48
C ASP A 28 -29.17 -13.09 -12.87
N GLY A 29 -29.31 -11.76 -12.79
CA GLY A 29 -30.37 -10.97 -13.43
C GLY A 29 -29.74 -9.82 -14.23
N PRO A 30 -30.35 -9.40 -15.35
CA PRO A 30 -29.67 -8.56 -16.35
C PRO A 30 -29.41 -7.13 -15.86
N GLN A 31 -28.18 -6.65 -16.05
CA GLN A 31 -27.77 -5.28 -15.75
C GLN A 31 -28.34 -4.29 -16.78
N ASN A 32 -29.20 -3.38 -16.33
CA ASN A 32 -29.65 -2.22 -17.10
C ASN A 32 -28.72 -1.04 -16.85
N PHE A 33 -28.09 -0.59 -17.94
CA PHE A 33 -27.39 0.69 -18.07
C PHE A 33 -28.33 1.86 -17.76
N LEU A 34 -27.95 2.73 -16.82
CA LEU A 34 -28.56 4.06 -16.66
C LEU A 34 -27.48 5.14 -16.47
N SER A 35 -27.32 5.92 -17.55
CA SER A 35 -27.39 7.39 -17.59
C SER A 35 -26.58 8.20 -16.56
N THR A 36 -25.48 8.75 -17.04
CA THR A 36 -24.67 9.83 -16.44
C THR A 36 -25.48 11.10 -16.18
N SER A 37 -25.55 11.54 -14.92
CA SER A 37 -25.87 12.93 -14.55
C SER A 37 -24.60 13.64 -14.10
N THR A 38 -24.09 14.53 -14.96
CA THR A 38 -23.00 15.46 -14.65
C THR A 38 -23.45 16.47 -13.61
N THR A 39 -22.82 16.45 -12.43
CA THR A 39 -22.80 17.58 -11.50
C THR A 39 -21.39 18.16 -11.49
N SER A 40 -21.32 19.46 -11.78
CA SER A 40 -20.10 20.27 -11.84
C SER A 40 -19.61 20.53 -10.42
N PHE A 41 -18.43 20.02 -10.06
CA PHE A 41 -17.70 20.45 -8.88
C PHE A 41 -16.82 21.64 -9.24
N GLY A 42 -16.94 22.69 -8.41
CA GLY A 42 -16.33 23.98 -8.62
C GLY A 42 -14.81 23.93 -8.60
N ASP A 43 -14.25 24.71 -9.51
CA ASP A 43 -12.86 25.09 -9.65
C ASP A 43 -12.33 25.70 -8.33
N SER A 44 -11.32 25.08 -7.73
CA SER A 44 -10.48 25.72 -6.73
C SER A 44 -9.02 25.53 -7.11
N SER A 45 -8.39 26.68 -7.36
CA SER A 45 -7.01 26.89 -7.79
C SER A 45 -5.98 26.24 -6.84
N PRO A 46 -4.79 25.85 -7.33
CA PRO A 46 -3.82 25.11 -6.54
C PRO A 46 -2.89 26.08 -5.81
N ASP A 47 -3.22 26.48 -4.59
CA ASP A 47 -2.28 27.17 -3.71
C ASP A 47 -2.46 26.70 -2.25
N ASN A 48 -1.37 26.22 -1.65
CA ASN A 48 -1.19 25.76 -0.26
C ASN A 48 -1.75 24.38 0.16
N LEU A 49 -1.15 23.30 -0.33
CA LEU A 49 -1.10 22.02 0.40
C LEU A 49 0.08 22.02 1.39
N ASN A 50 0.00 22.85 2.42
CA ASN A 50 0.83 22.67 3.63
C ASN A 50 -0.10 22.56 4.85
N GLY A 51 -1.06 21.63 4.75
CA GLY A 51 -1.85 21.21 5.90
C GLY A 51 -0.94 20.43 6.84
N SER A 52 -0.37 21.12 7.83
CA SER A 52 0.29 20.44 8.96
C SER A 52 -0.66 19.38 9.49
N LEU A 53 -0.20 18.13 9.57
CA LEU A 53 -0.94 17.06 10.22
C LEU A 53 -1.45 17.54 11.58
N THR A 54 -2.74 17.35 11.83
CA THR A 54 -3.39 17.77 13.08
C THR A 54 -3.48 16.63 14.10
N SER A 55 -3.19 15.39 13.68
CA SER A 55 -3.15 14.21 14.54
C SER A 55 -2.04 13.24 14.12
N GLN A 56 -1.58 12.47 15.10
CA GLN A 56 -0.49 11.51 14.99
C GLN A 56 -0.92 10.18 14.36
N TRP A 57 -2.20 9.79 14.46
CA TRP A 57 -2.66 8.43 14.14
C TRP A 57 -3.64 8.40 12.95
N PRO A 58 -3.56 7.40 12.04
CA PRO A 58 -4.51 7.24 10.93
C PRO A 58 -5.97 7.24 11.37
N ALA A 59 -6.28 6.56 12.49
CA ALA A 59 -7.64 6.49 13.04
C ALA A 59 -8.26 7.88 13.36
N SER A 60 -7.43 8.92 13.53
CA SER A 60 -7.91 10.29 13.77
C SER A 60 -8.10 11.11 12.50
N ILE A 61 -7.34 10.84 11.43
CA ILE A 61 -7.42 11.62 10.18
C ILE A 61 -8.30 10.93 9.13
N MET A 62 -8.51 9.62 9.28
CA MET A 62 -9.38 8.81 8.42
C MET A 62 -10.82 8.89 8.91
N GLU A 63 -11.39 10.10 8.95
CA GLU A 63 -12.71 10.35 9.53
C GLU A 63 -13.84 9.74 8.68
N CYS A 64 -14.75 9.03 9.33
CA CYS A 64 -15.97 8.50 8.71
C CYS A 64 -17.11 9.53 8.87
N PRO A 65 -17.87 9.86 7.81
CA PRO A 65 -19.05 10.73 7.93
C PRO A 65 -20.13 10.12 8.84
N GLY A 66 -20.15 8.79 8.94
CA GLY A 66 -21.00 8.03 9.85
C GLY A 66 -20.22 7.42 11.02
N THR A 67 -20.77 6.36 11.61
CA THR A 67 -20.03 5.58 12.62
C THR A 67 -19.07 4.62 11.91
N SER A 68 -17.78 4.77 12.20
CA SER A 68 -16.78 3.84 11.69
C SER A 68 -16.88 2.48 12.38
N VAL A 69 -16.75 1.41 11.60
CA VAL A 69 -16.62 0.06 12.12
C VAL A 69 -15.22 -0.12 12.68
N GLN A 70 -15.13 -0.54 13.95
CA GLN A 70 -13.83 -0.76 14.59
C GLN A 70 -13.23 -2.12 14.21
N THR A 71 -14.05 -3.14 13.98
CA THR A 71 -13.64 -4.48 13.54
C THR A 71 -14.61 -4.96 12.48
N THR A 72 -14.13 -5.33 11.30
CA THR A 72 -14.99 -5.79 10.20
C THR A 72 -15.75 -7.05 10.62
N PRO A 73 -17.08 -7.01 10.79
CA PRO A 73 -17.83 -8.16 11.30
C PRO A 73 -18.00 -9.25 10.24
N SER A 74 -18.17 -8.82 8.99
CA SER A 74 -18.35 -9.66 7.80
C SER A 74 -17.98 -8.82 6.59
N LEU A 75 -17.45 -9.45 5.56
CA LEU A 75 -17.22 -8.80 4.27
C LEU A 75 -17.62 -9.75 3.14
N SER A 76 -18.68 -9.41 2.41
CA SER A 76 -19.09 -10.19 1.25
C SER A 76 -18.16 -9.94 0.06
N CYS A 77 -18.19 -10.88 -0.87
CA CYS A 77 -17.53 -10.74 -2.17
C CYS A 77 -17.94 -9.46 -2.92
N SER A 78 -19.22 -9.08 -2.86
CA SER A 78 -19.75 -7.87 -3.51
C SER A 78 -19.28 -6.58 -2.83
N GLN A 79 -19.18 -6.57 -1.49
CA GLN A 79 -18.61 -5.45 -0.73
C GLN A 79 -17.12 -5.27 -1.05
N TYR A 80 -16.34 -6.36 -1.07
CA TYR A 80 -14.94 -6.33 -1.48
C TYR A 80 -14.79 -5.69 -2.87
N ASP A 81 -15.58 -6.14 -3.85
CA ASP A 81 -15.52 -5.60 -5.22
C ASP A 81 -15.93 -4.13 -5.29
N ALA A 82 -16.91 -3.69 -4.50
CA ALA A 82 -17.32 -2.29 -4.41
C ALA A 82 -16.19 -1.38 -3.87
N ILE A 83 -15.45 -1.85 -2.87
CA ILE A 83 -14.29 -1.14 -2.32
C ILE A 83 -13.17 -1.08 -3.37
N VAL A 84 -12.81 -2.22 -3.98
CA VAL A 84 -11.80 -2.28 -5.06
C VAL A 84 -12.15 -1.34 -6.20
N ASN A 85 -13.41 -1.32 -6.64
CA ASN A 85 -13.86 -0.45 -7.73
C ASN A 85 -13.76 1.04 -7.37
N THR A 86 -14.05 1.40 -6.11
CA THR A 86 -13.89 2.77 -5.63
C THR A 86 -12.42 3.20 -5.67
N ILE A 87 -11.51 2.36 -5.18
CA ILE A 87 -10.07 2.62 -5.18
C ILE A 87 -9.51 2.68 -6.61
N ARG A 88 -9.93 1.75 -7.48
CA ARG A 88 -9.58 1.75 -8.90
C ARG A 88 -10.05 3.03 -9.58
N SER A 89 -11.25 3.53 -9.27
CA SER A 89 -11.77 4.79 -9.86
C SER A 89 -10.91 6.00 -9.50
N ILE A 90 -10.30 6.03 -8.31
CA ILE A 90 -9.32 7.05 -7.92
C ILE A 90 -8.04 6.87 -8.73
N TYR A 91 -7.48 5.66 -8.73
CA TYR A 91 -6.24 5.37 -9.44
C TYR A 91 -6.29 5.70 -10.94
N LEU A 92 -7.44 5.46 -11.59
CA LEU A 92 -7.65 5.75 -13.01
C LEU A 92 -7.71 7.26 -13.33
N GLN A 93 -7.90 8.13 -12.35
CA GLN A 93 -7.87 9.58 -12.54
C GLN A 93 -6.46 10.16 -12.53
N LEU A 94 -5.49 9.42 -12.00
CA LEU A 94 -4.08 9.84 -11.97
C LEU A 94 -3.47 9.80 -13.37
N ASP A 95 -2.62 10.79 -13.67
CA ASP A 95 -1.90 10.85 -14.95
C ASP A 95 -1.03 9.59 -15.14
N THR A 96 -1.03 9.09 -16.37
CA THR A 96 -0.28 7.92 -16.80
C THR A 96 1.14 8.25 -17.29
N VAL A 97 1.44 9.52 -17.52
CA VAL A 97 2.75 10.01 -17.97
C VAL A 97 3.81 9.71 -16.92
N CYS A 98 4.84 8.96 -17.33
CA CYS A 98 5.98 8.63 -16.49
C CYS A 98 7.28 9.08 -17.17
N THR A 99 8.06 9.88 -16.45
CA THR A 99 9.34 10.46 -16.84
C THR A 99 10.38 10.18 -15.77
N ALA A 100 11.62 10.65 -15.97
CA ALA A 100 12.67 10.50 -14.95
C ALA A 100 12.31 11.12 -13.59
N THR A 101 11.40 12.10 -13.53
CA THR A 101 11.10 12.86 -12.30
C THR A 101 9.63 12.85 -11.90
N ASN A 102 8.72 12.31 -12.72
CA ASN A 102 7.28 12.36 -12.51
C ASN A 102 6.62 11.06 -12.95
N CYS A 103 5.79 10.44 -12.10
CA CYS A 103 4.89 9.34 -12.51
C CYS A 103 3.77 9.21 -11.45
N PRO A 104 2.66 9.96 -11.59
CA PRO A 104 1.65 10.07 -10.53
C PRO A 104 1.03 8.74 -10.10
N GLN A 105 0.80 7.84 -11.07
CA GLN A 105 0.31 6.49 -10.74
C GLN A 105 1.34 5.66 -9.95
N ALA A 106 2.64 5.79 -10.23
CA ALA A 106 3.67 5.09 -9.46
C ALA A 106 3.83 5.68 -8.06
N ASP A 107 3.85 7.01 -7.96
CA ASP A 107 4.04 7.73 -6.70
C ASP A 107 2.85 7.44 -5.75
N TRP A 108 1.61 7.53 -6.23
CA TRP A 108 0.41 7.20 -5.45
C TRP A 108 0.32 5.72 -5.08
N ALA A 109 0.53 4.80 -6.04
CA ALA A 109 0.49 3.37 -5.76
C ALA A 109 1.59 2.97 -4.75
N GLY A 110 2.79 3.50 -4.91
CA GLY A 110 3.91 3.27 -3.99
C GLY A 110 3.57 3.75 -2.59
N CYS A 111 2.95 4.92 -2.45
CA CYS A 111 2.49 5.42 -1.15
C CYS A 111 1.47 4.47 -0.50
N VAL A 112 0.43 4.02 -1.24
CA VAL A 112 -0.58 3.10 -0.69
C VAL A 112 0.03 1.76 -0.25
N LEU A 113 0.93 1.19 -1.04
CA LEU A 113 1.61 -0.06 -0.67
C LEU A 113 2.54 0.15 0.53
N ARG A 114 3.19 1.32 0.63
CA ARG A 114 4.06 1.67 1.75
C ARG A 114 3.26 1.87 3.04
N VAL A 115 2.06 2.46 3.01
CA VAL A 115 1.15 2.53 4.17
C VAL A 115 0.91 1.13 4.75
N ALA A 116 0.43 0.19 3.92
CA ALA A 116 0.16 -1.18 4.37
C ALA A 116 1.44 -1.92 4.82
N GLY A 117 2.56 -1.66 4.14
CA GLY A 117 3.87 -2.20 4.51
C GLY A 117 4.36 -1.70 5.87
N HIS A 118 4.21 -0.41 6.16
CA HIS A 118 4.66 0.16 7.43
C HIS A 118 3.78 -0.32 8.60
N ASP A 119 2.48 -0.50 8.36
CA ASP A 119 1.52 -1.04 9.35
C ASP A 119 1.82 -2.52 9.65
N LEU A 120 2.18 -3.33 8.64
CA LEU A 120 2.52 -4.74 8.88
C LEU A 120 3.91 -4.97 9.50
N MET A 121 4.88 -4.08 9.26
CA MET A 121 6.29 -4.27 9.63
C MET A 121 6.60 -3.95 11.10
N ASP A 122 5.70 -3.27 11.81
CA ASP A 122 5.86 -3.01 13.24
C ASP A 122 5.53 -4.24 14.12
N TYR A 123 5.03 -5.32 13.52
CA TYR A 123 4.68 -6.56 14.21
C TYR A 123 5.87 -7.11 14.98
N ALA A 124 5.68 -7.34 16.29
CA ALA A 124 6.64 -8.05 17.12
C ALA A 124 5.92 -8.72 18.30
N ASN A 125 6.23 -10.00 18.54
CA ASN A 125 5.76 -10.73 19.72
C ASN A 125 4.22 -10.68 19.94
N GLY A 126 3.44 -10.70 18.86
CA GLY A 126 1.97 -10.65 18.93
C GLY A 126 1.37 -9.25 19.12
N GLN A 127 2.16 -8.18 19.00
CA GLN A 127 1.72 -6.79 19.04
C GLN A 127 2.06 -6.06 17.74
N GLY A 128 1.16 -5.19 17.28
CA GLY A 128 1.25 -4.51 15.98
C GLY A 128 0.86 -5.45 14.84
N GLY A 129 1.36 -5.13 13.64
CA GLY A 129 0.96 -5.76 12.39
C GLY A 129 -0.43 -5.29 11.97
N SER A 130 -0.72 -5.36 10.67
CA SER A 130 -1.92 -4.84 9.98
C SER A 130 -3.13 -4.51 10.87
N ASP A 131 -3.07 -3.43 11.63
CA ASP A 131 -4.10 -2.97 12.57
C ASP A 131 -4.50 -1.52 12.25
N GLY A 132 -4.02 -1.01 11.13
CA GLY A 132 -4.33 0.31 10.59
C GLY A 132 -3.66 1.44 11.36
N CYS A 133 -2.68 1.15 12.21
CA CYS A 133 -1.97 2.16 12.98
C CYS A 133 -0.56 2.42 12.44
N LEU A 134 -0.20 3.70 12.41
CA LEU A 134 1.09 4.23 12.03
C LEU A 134 1.34 5.47 12.89
N ASP A 135 2.56 5.70 13.34
CA ASP A 135 2.93 7.02 13.89
C ASP A 135 3.25 7.97 12.73
N LEU A 136 2.30 8.83 12.35
CA LEU A 136 2.46 9.76 11.23
C LEU A 136 3.45 10.90 11.50
N PHE A 137 3.92 11.05 12.75
CA PHE A 137 4.97 12.00 13.12
C PHE A 137 6.36 11.36 13.12
N ASP A 138 6.45 10.04 13.03
CA ASP A 138 7.72 9.35 12.82
C ASP A 138 8.27 9.70 11.42
N ALA A 139 9.57 10.01 11.35
CA ALA A 139 10.25 10.36 10.11
C ALA A 139 10.18 9.23 9.07
N ASP A 140 10.15 7.97 9.52
CA ASP A 140 10.00 6.82 8.63
C ASP A 140 8.62 6.75 7.96
N ASN A 141 7.62 7.48 8.47
CA ASN A 141 6.28 7.57 7.90
C ASN A 141 6.02 8.87 7.12
N ALA A 142 7.05 9.70 6.91
CA ALA A 142 6.93 10.92 6.13
C ALA A 142 6.45 10.65 4.68
N GLY A 143 5.54 11.50 4.20
CA GLY A 143 4.87 11.41 2.91
C GLY A 143 3.65 10.47 2.87
N LEU A 144 3.49 9.55 3.83
CA LEU A 144 2.32 8.65 3.89
C LEU A 144 0.96 9.36 4.09
N PRO A 145 0.87 10.49 4.82
CA PRO A 145 -0.38 11.26 4.92
C PRO A 145 -0.96 11.70 3.59
N GLU A 146 -0.14 11.85 2.55
CA GLU A 146 -0.57 12.37 1.26
C GLU A 146 -1.54 11.41 0.58
N CYS A 147 -1.20 10.12 0.48
CA CYS A 147 -2.12 9.14 -0.08
C CYS A 147 -3.20 8.70 0.91
N LEU A 148 -3.00 8.83 2.22
CA LEU A 148 -4.04 8.52 3.21
C LEU A 148 -5.15 9.57 3.21
N HIS A 149 -4.79 10.85 3.32
CA HIS A 149 -5.70 11.91 3.73
C HIS A 149 -5.56 13.21 2.92
N SER A 150 -4.37 13.83 2.88
CA SER A 150 -4.23 15.20 2.37
C SER A 150 -4.30 15.33 0.85
N GLY A 151 -4.23 14.21 0.13
CA GLY A 151 -4.34 14.16 -1.33
C GLY A 151 -3.00 14.14 -2.02
N HIS A 152 -2.56 12.96 -2.45
CA HIS A 152 -1.38 12.80 -3.29
C HIS A 152 -1.80 12.90 -4.76
N HIS A 153 -1.29 13.92 -5.47
CA HIS A 153 -1.81 14.33 -6.78
C HIS A 153 -3.31 14.67 -6.78
N GLY A 154 -3.83 15.20 -5.66
CA GLY A 154 -5.24 15.58 -5.51
C GLY A 154 -6.18 14.46 -5.11
N PHE A 155 -5.67 13.25 -4.82
CA PHE A 155 -6.48 12.10 -4.47
C PHE A 155 -5.98 11.39 -3.21
N SER A 156 -6.91 10.93 -2.37
CA SER A 156 -6.62 10.24 -1.12
C SER A 156 -7.39 8.94 -0.98
N LEU A 157 -6.91 8.05 -0.11
CA LEU A 157 -7.65 6.87 0.32
C LEU A 157 -8.85 7.24 1.18
N LEU A 158 -8.85 8.39 1.86
CA LEU A 158 -10.00 8.92 2.59
C LEU A 158 -11.23 9.00 1.68
N ASP A 159 -11.08 9.49 0.44
CA ASP A 159 -12.17 9.62 -0.54
C ASP A 159 -12.89 8.29 -0.83
N ALA A 160 -12.16 7.18 -0.74
CA ALA A 160 -12.70 5.84 -0.85
C ALA A 160 -13.21 5.32 0.50
N TYR A 161 -12.43 5.47 1.57
CA TYR A 161 -12.77 4.96 2.90
C TYR A 161 -14.09 5.52 3.40
N GLN A 162 -14.35 6.82 3.24
CA GLN A 162 -15.58 7.47 3.69
C GLN A 162 -16.86 6.87 3.10
N ARG A 163 -16.78 6.18 1.96
CA ARG A 163 -17.92 5.51 1.33
C ARG A 163 -18.21 4.13 1.91
N HIS A 164 -17.24 3.53 2.59
CA HIS A 164 -17.27 2.13 3.06
C HIS A 164 -17.00 1.99 4.56
N CYS A 165 -16.64 3.06 5.26
CA CYS A 165 -16.17 3.05 6.65
C CYS A 165 -17.20 2.54 7.67
N SER A 166 -18.47 2.45 7.31
CA SER A 166 -19.53 1.82 8.10
C SER A 166 -19.64 0.30 7.92
N GLU A 167 -18.84 -0.31 7.04
CA GLU A 167 -18.89 -1.73 6.68
C GLU A 167 -17.54 -2.43 6.90
N ILE A 168 -16.43 -1.71 6.70
CA ILE A 168 -15.06 -2.23 6.85
C ILE A 168 -14.29 -1.38 7.86
N SER A 169 -13.47 -2.04 8.69
CA SER A 169 -12.54 -1.34 9.57
C SER A 169 -11.42 -0.67 8.79
N LEU A 170 -10.83 0.39 9.33
CA LEU A 170 -9.69 1.07 8.69
C LEU A 170 -8.53 0.09 8.44
N ALA A 171 -8.27 -0.80 9.41
CA ALA A 171 -7.24 -1.83 9.31
C ALA A 171 -7.45 -2.76 8.10
N ASP A 172 -8.66 -3.30 7.92
CA ASP A 172 -8.96 -4.14 6.76
C ASP A 172 -8.97 -3.33 5.47
N PHE A 173 -9.44 -2.08 5.51
CA PHE A 173 -9.46 -1.20 4.34
C PHE A 173 -8.04 -0.89 3.81
N ILE A 174 -7.07 -0.62 4.70
CA ILE A 174 -5.68 -0.37 4.30
C ILE A 174 -5.07 -1.59 3.58
N VAL A 175 -5.28 -2.80 4.11
CA VAL A 175 -4.80 -4.03 3.47
C VAL A 175 -5.50 -4.26 2.13
N LEU A 176 -6.83 -4.12 2.08
CA LEU A 176 -7.62 -4.27 0.86
C LEU A 176 -7.19 -3.25 -0.20
N ALA A 177 -6.90 -2.00 0.18
CA ALA A 177 -6.40 -0.98 -0.73
C ALA A 177 -5.06 -1.37 -1.35
N ALA A 178 -4.13 -1.93 -0.56
CA ALA A 178 -2.88 -2.44 -1.08
C ALA A 178 -3.09 -3.63 -2.05
N GLU A 179 -3.96 -4.59 -1.71
CA GLU A 179 -4.29 -5.71 -2.61
C GLU A 179 -4.95 -5.24 -3.92
N ALA A 180 -5.84 -4.25 -3.85
CA ALA A 180 -6.44 -3.62 -5.01
C ALA A 180 -5.35 -3.00 -5.91
N VAL A 181 -4.45 -2.21 -5.32
CA VAL A 181 -3.32 -1.59 -6.03
C VAL A 181 -2.43 -2.61 -6.71
N ILE A 182 -2.06 -3.68 -6.02
CA ILE A 182 -1.29 -4.80 -6.60
C ILE A 182 -2.04 -5.40 -7.79
N THR A 183 -3.35 -5.63 -7.65
CA THR A 183 -4.19 -6.27 -8.68
C THR A 183 -4.23 -5.45 -9.97
N PHE A 184 -4.62 -4.18 -9.92
CA PHE A 184 -4.72 -3.39 -11.15
C PHE A 184 -3.35 -2.96 -11.69
N SER A 185 -2.34 -2.75 -10.84
CA SER A 185 -0.98 -2.48 -11.34
C SER A 185 -0.37 -3.72 -12.01
N ARG A 186 -0.78 -4.93 -11.63
CA ARG A 186 -0.45 -6.18 -12.33
C ARG A 186 -1.12 -6.24 -13.71
N GLU A 187 -2.37 -5.82 -13.85
CA GLU A 187 -3.05 -5.79 -15.17
C GLU A 187 -2.25 -4.99 -16.21
N TYR A 188 -1.66 -3.85 -15.82
CA TYR A 188 -0.79 -3.08 -16.71
C TYR A 188 0.54 -3.77 -17.03
N ALA A 189 1.01 -4.66 -16.16
CA ALA A 189 2.22 -5.44 -16.40
C ALA A 189 1.99 -6.58 -17.40
N THR A 190 0.80 -7.19 -17.38
CA THR A 190 0.47 -8.42 -18.12
C THR A 190 -0.43 -8.18 -19.34
N GLY A 191 -0.90 -6.95 -19.57
CA GLY A 191 -1.84 -6.65 -20.66
C GLY A 191 -3.27 -7.09 -20.34
N GLY A 192 -3.67 -7.05 -19.06
CA GLY A 192 -5.03 -7.32 -18.59
C GLY A 192 -5.27 -8.74 -18.06
N THR A 193 -4.25 -9.61 -18.05
CA THR A 193 -4.36 -10.95 -17.44
C THR A 193 -3.93 -10.88 -15.97
N VAL A 194 -4.83 -11.08 -15.02
CA VAL A 194 -4.47 -11.21 -13.60
C VAL A 194 -4.33 -12.69 -13.27
N ASP A 195 -3.10 -13.12 -13.02
CA ASP A 195 -2.74 -14.48 -12.60
C ASP A 195 -2.60 -14.60 -11.07
N MET A 196 -3.28 -13.72 -10.32
CA MET A 196 -3.24 -13.64 -8.87
C MET A 196 -4.66 -13.50 -8.31
N ASP A 197 -5.00 -14.33 -7.32
CA ASP A 197 -6.31 -14.29 -6.66
C ASP A 197 -6.14 -13.82 -5.22
N LEU A 198 -6.07 -12.50 -5.03
CA LEU A 198 -6.03 -11.88 -3.71
C LEU A 198 -7.42 -11.87 -3.07
N ARG A 199 -8.44 -11.60 -3.89
CA ARG A 199 -9.85 -11.51 -3.46
C ARG A 199 -10.34 -12.73 -2.70
N SER A 200 -10.11 -13.95 -3.20
CA SER A 200 -10.60 -15.15 -2.50
C SER A 200 -9.79 -15.50 -1.24
N ASN A 201 -8.57 -14.97 -1.15
CA ASN A 201 -7.66 -15.21 -0.03
C ASN A 201 -7.72 -14.10 1.02
N PHE A 202 -8.37 -12.97 0.72
CA PHE A 202 -8.53 -11.85 1.65
C PHE A 202 -9.22 -12.33 2.93
N ARG A 203 -8.64 -11.92 4.06
CA ARG A 203 -9.12 -12.25 5.39
C ARG A 203 -9.56 -10.97 6.06
N TYR A 204 -10.85 -10.82 6.31
CA TYR A 204 -11.39 -9.70 7.07
C TYR A 204 -11.43 -10.03 8.56
N GLY A 205 -11.64 -9.01 9.39
CA GLY A 205 -11.82 -9.13 10.84
C GLY A 205 -10.74 -8.41 11.65
N ARG A 206 -9.92 -7.56 11.02
CA ARG A 206 -8.93 -6.74 11.74
C ARG A 206 -9.63 -5.68 12.58
N THR A 207 -9.18 -5.52 13.81
CA THR A 207 -9.58 -4.41 14.68
C THR A 207 -8.65 -3.24 14.45
N THR A 208 -9.20 -2.05 14.20
CA THR A 208 -8.42 -0.82 14.05
C THR A 208 -7.84 -0.40 15.40
N ALA A 209 -6.52 -0.25 15.47
CA ALA A 209 -5.85 0.33 16.63
C ALA A 209 -5.93 1.86 16.57
N ALA A 210 -6.37 2.47 17.67
CA ALA A 210 -6.46 3.94 17.76
C ALA A 210 -5.08 4.60 17.91
N THR A 211 -4.12 3.91 18.54
CA THR A 211 -2.76 4.36 18.80
C THR A 211 -1.78 3.18 18.80
N CYS A 212 -0.51 3.43 18.49
CA CYS A 212 0.54 2.41 18.40
C CYS A 212 1.90 2.99 18.79
N THR A 213 2.00 3.60 19.98
CA THR A 213 3.28 4.17 20.48
C THR A 213 4.41 3.14 20.61
N PHE A 214 4.09 1.85 20.63
CA PHE A 214 5.07 0.77 20.63
C PHE A 214 5.79 0.59 19.28
N ALA A 215 5.28 1.19 18.20
CA ALA A 215 5.78 1.01 16.83
C ALA A 215 7.07 1.80 16.55
N GLU A 216 7.35 2.83 17.36
CA GLU A 216 8.56 3.66 17.22
C GLU A 216 9.83 2.78 17.20
N GLY A 217 10.67 3.00 16.18
CA GLY A 217 11.92 2.27 16.00
C GLY A 217 11.77 0.80 15.58
N ARG A 218 10.56 0.33 15.25
CA ARG A 218 10.33 -1.04 14.75
C ARG A 218 10.45 -1.17 13.24
N LEU A 219 10.48 -0.09 12.49
CA LEU A 219 10.64 -0.16 11.04
C LEU A 219 12.10 -0.47 10.67
N PRO A 220 12.35 -1.20 9.57
CA PRO A 220 13.69 -1.59 9.17
C PRO A 220 14.50 -0.37 8.71
N ASN A 221 15.69 -0.17 9.29
CA ASN A 221 16.61 0.87 8.84
C ASN A 221 17.30 0.46 7.53
N PRO A 222 17.21 1.27 6.45
CA PRO A 222 17.82 0.95 5.16
C PRO A 222 19.36 0.87 5.19
N GLU A 223 20.03 1.51 6.16
CA GLU A 223 21.50 1.44 6.31
C GLU A 223 21.97 0.09 6.86
N ASP A 224 21.09 -0.68 7.52
CA ASP A 224 21.44 -1.95 8.17
C ASP A 224 21.28 -3.17 7.23
N SER A 225 20.87 -2.94 5.98
CA SER A 225 20.88 -3.92 4.90
C SER A 225 20.24 -5.27 5.28
N CYS A 226 20.97 -6.39 5.12
CA CYS A 226 20.46 -7.73 5.43
C CYS A 226 20.09 -7.92 6.91
N THR A 227 20.72 -7.22 7.84
CA THR A 227 20.40 -7.32 9.28
C THR A 227 18.99 -6.82 9.54
N ALA A 228 18.62 -5.65 9.00
CA ALA A 228 17.25 -5.14 9.13
C ALA A 228 16.21 -6.07 8.49
N VAL A 229 16.54 -6.72 7.38
CA VAL A 229 15.67 -7.72 6.73
C VAL A 229 15.51 -8.96 7.60
N GLU A 230 16.59 -9.48 8.18
CA GLU A 230 16.58 -10.65 9.06
C GLU A 230 15.76 -10.37 10.32
N ASP A 231 16.05 -9.27 11.02
CA ASP A 231 15.40 -8.90 12.27
C ASP A 231 13.89 -8.65 12.09
N THR A 232 13.51 -7.98 11.01
CA THR A 232 12.11 -7.62 10.74
C THR A 232 11.33 -8.79 10.19
N PHE A 233 11.73 -9.31 9.03
CA PHE A 233 10.91 -10.28 8.31
C PHE A 233 11.11 -11.70 8.81
N VAL A 234 12.35 -12.09 9.14
CA VAL A 234 12.65 -13.47 9.54
C VAL A 234 12.36 -13.69 11.01
N HIS A 235 12.91 -12.85 11.88
CA HIS A 235 12.81 -13.04 13.33
C HIS A 235 11.48 -12.57 13.92
N ARG A 236 11.02 -11.36 13.60
CA ARG A 236 9.76 -10.85 14.17
C ARG A 236 8.53 -11.39 13.48
N MET A 237 8.51 -11.42 12.14
CA MET A 237 7.35 -11.87 11.37
C MET A 237 7.36 -13.36 11.05
N GLY A 238 8.46 -14.07 11.30
CA GLY A 238 8.54 -15.52 11.10
C GLY A 238 8.59 -15.97 9.63
N LEU A 239 8.94 -15.07 8.71
CA LEU A 239 9.04 -15.38 7.28
C LEU A 239 10.35 -16.11 6.96
N SER A 240 10.31 -16.97 5.95
CA SER A 240 11.55 -17.47 5.35
C SER A 240 12.27 -16.36 4.56
N TRP A 241 13.59 -16.49 4.37
CA TRP A 241 14.36 -15.61 3.48
C TRP A 241 13.78 -15.50 2.07
N ARG A 242 13.15 -16.57 1.59
CA ARG A 242 12.45 -16.60 0.30
C ARG A 242 11.22 -15.68 0.31
N GLN A 243 10.41 -15.74 1.36
CA GLN A 243 9.23 -14.88 1.52
C GLN A 243 9.64 -13.42 1.77
N ALA A 244 10.66 -13.17 2.59
CA ALA A 244 11.23 -11.84 2.78
C ALA A 244 11.72 -11.25 1.46
N ALA A 245 12.48 -12.02 0.68
CA ALA A 245 12.91 -11.60 -0.66
C ALA A 245 11.73 -11.32 -1.58
N ALA A 246 10.67 -12.14 -1.57
CA ALA A 246 9.47 -11.91 -2.35
C ALA A 246 8.74 -10.60 -1.97
N LEU A 247 8.66 -10.29 -0.68
CA LEU A 247 8.09 -9.02 -0.17
C LEU A 247 8.86 -7.79 -0.66
N MET A 248 10.20 -7.87 -0.73
CA MET A 248 11.02 -6.77 -1.27
C MET A 248 10.66 -6.42 -2.72
N GLY A 249 10.00 -7.32 -3.45
CA GLY A 249 9.46 -7.06 -4.79
C GLY A 249 8.44 -5.94 -4.86
N VAL A 250 7.88 -5.50 -3.73
CA VAL A 250 7.03 -4.31 -3.67
C VAL A 250 7.75 -3.05 -4.17
N HIS A 251 9.09 -2.99 -4.06
CA HIS A 251 9.92 -1.93 -4.64
C HIS A 251 9.91 -1.89 -6.17
N SER A 252 9.23 -2.83 -6.85
CA SER A 252 8.88 -2.65 -8.27
C SER A 252 7.88 -1.50 -8.48
N ILE A 253 7.22 -1.00 -7.44
CA ILE A 253 6.26 0.11 -7.49
C ILE A 253 6.79 1.34 -6.76
N GLY A 254 6.63 2.52 -7.36
CA GLY A 254 7.02 3.80 -6.77
C GLY A 254 8.53 4.09 -6.84
N ARG A 255 8.98 5.00 -5.97
CA ARG A 255 10.37 5.46 -5.81
C ARG A 255 10.64 6.01 -4.41
N ALA A 256 11.92 6.24 -4.13
CA ALA A 256 12.35 7.08 -3.02
C ALA A 256 12.27 8.57 -3.39
N ARG A 257 12.04 9.41 -2.37
CA ARG A 257 11.97 10.86 -2.46
C ARG A 257 12.77 11.47 -1.32
N THR A 258 13.62 12.44 -1.63
CA THR A 258 14.53 13.07 -0.65
C THR A 258 13.74 13.69 0.49
N GLU A 259 12.64 14.36 0.18
CA GLU A 259 11.77 15.02 1.15
C GLU A 259 11.11 14.05 2.15
N ASN A 260 10.97 12.76 1.80
CA ASN A 260 10.30 11.75 2.62
C ASN A 260 11.27 10.86 3.40
N SER A 261 12.46 10.60 2.86
CA SER A 261 13.36 9.58 3.43
C SER A 261 14.84 9.96 3.42
N GLY A 262 15.19 11.06 2.75
CA GLY A 262 16.56 11.43 2.43
C GLY A 262 17.20 10.64 1.29
N TYR A 263 16.49 9.70 0.67
CA TYR A 263 16.93 8.95 -0.52
C TYR A 263 16.17 9.42 -1.77
N ASP A 264 16.79 9.34 -2.94
CA ASP A 264 16.18 9.76 -4.20
C ASP A 264 16.34 8.69 -5.28
N GLY A 265 15.27 8.46 -6.03
CA GLY A 265 15.33 7.71 -7.28
C GLY A 265 14.43 6.49 -7.36
N TRP A 266 14.33 5.97 -8.58
CA TRP A 266 13.55 4.79 -8.91
C TRP A 266 14.37 3.52 -8.64
N TRP A 267 13.78 2.53 -7.95
CA TRP A 267 14.38 1.19 -7.88
C TRP A 267 14.38 0.48 -9.24
N SER A 268 13.49 0.91 -10.13
CA SER A 268 13.28 0.43 -11.50
C SER A 268 13.50 1.57 -12.49
N ASP A 269 12.88 1.54 -13.67
CA ASP A 269 12.60 2.75 -14.46
C ASP A 269 11.18 3.25 -14.17
N ALA A 270 10.92 4.53 -14.43
CA ALA A 270 9.65 5.17 -14.08
C ALA A 270 8.42 4.49 -14.70
N VAL A 271 8.53 3.94 -15.92
CA VAL A 271 7.41 3.26 -16.58
C VAL A 271 7.13 1.90 -15.95
N ASN A 272 8.17 1.17 -15.52
CA ASN A 272 8.01 -0.06 -14.77
C ASN A 272 7.56 0.18 -13.32
N SER A 273 7.89 1.34 -12.73
CA SER A 273 7.50 1.70 -11.35
C SER A 273 5.99 1.89 -11.12
N ARG A 274 5.15 1.81 -12.16
CA ARG A 274 3.67 1.77 -12.05
C ARG A 274 3.08 0.40 -12.38
N LYS A 275 3.91 -0.63 -12.55
CA LYS A 275 3.51 -1.97 -12.99
C LYS A 275 3.99 -3.01 -12.00
N PHE A 276 3.09 -3.78 -11.42
CA PHE A 276 3.47 -4.81 -10.45
C PHE A 276 4.05 -6.01 -11.18
N ASN A 277 5.37 -6.00 -11.32
CA ASN A 277 6.17 -6.96 -12.06
C ASN A 277 7.46 -7.29 -11.30
N ASN A 278 8.37 -8.04 -11.93
CA ASN A 278 9.65 -8.44 -11.34
C ASN A 278 10.82 -7.52 -11.73
N ASN A 279 10.56 -6.30 -12.24
CA ASN A 279 11.63 -5.43 -12.74
C ASN A 279 12.57 -4.98 -11.63
N TYR A 280 12.12 -4.86 -10.37
CA TYR A 280 13.02 -4.64 -9.23
C TYR A 280 14.21 -5.62 -9.23
N TYR A 281 13.92 -6.93 -9.33
CA TYR A 281 14.96 -7.96 -9.36
C TYR A 281 15.77 -7.95 -10.66
N ALA A 282 15.10 -7.71 -11.80
CA ALA A 282 15.79 -7.57 -13.09
C ALA A 282 16.76 -6.39 -13.09
N SER A 283 16.38 -5.27 -12.47
CA SER A 283 17.19 -4.06 -12.29
C SER A 283 18.39 -4.31 -11.38
N ILE A 284 18.18 -4.98 -10.22
CA ILE A 284 19.27 -5.38 -9.32
C ILE A 284 20.36 -6.14 -10.07
N VAL A 285 19.98 -7.11 -10.91
CA VAL A 285 20.93 -7.97 -11.63
C VAL A 285 21.48 -7.32 -12.90
N GLY A 286 20.66 -6.55 -13.61
CA GLY A 286 20.94 -6.10 -14.98
C GLY A 286 21.52 -4.70 -15.11
N LYS A 287 21.38 -3.84 -14.10
CA LYS A 287 21.93 -2.46 -14.12
C LYS A 287 23.33 -2.40 -13.53
N GLY A 288 24.09 -1.38 -13.96
CA GLY A 288 25.32 -0.98 -13.29
C GLY A 288 25.00 -0.07 -12.10
N TRP A 289 25.44 -0.46 -10.91
CA TRP A 289 25.20 0.27 -9.67
C TRP A 289 26.49 0.94 -9.20
N MET A 290 26.40 2.18 -8.72
CA MET A 290 27.53 2.91 -8.16
C MET A 290 27.15 3.48 -6.81
N PRO A 291 27.99 3.32 -5.77
CA PRO A 291 27.67 3.85 -4.47
C PRO A 291 27.59 5.38 -4.54
N GLU A 292 26.52 5.92 -3.97
CA GLU A 292 26.28 7.36 -3.81
C GLU A 292 26.05 7.67 -2.33
N ASN A 293 26.67 8.74 -1.85
CA ASN A 293 26.50 9.21 -0.48
C ASN A 293 25.72 10.52 -0.49
N LEU A 294 24.52 10.49 0.07
CA LEU A 294 23.61 11.65 0.17
C LEU A 294 23.78 12.42 1.48
N GLY A 295 24.64 11.93 2.38
CA GLY A 295 24.93 12.55 3.67
C GLY A 295 25.35 11.54 4.75
N PRO A 296 25.49 12.01 6.00
CA PRO A 296 25.77 11.13 7.14
C PRO A 296 24.69 10.05 7.28
N ASN A 297 25.11 8.77 7.28
CA ASN A 297 24.21 7.61 7.36
C ASN A 297 23.08 7.60 6.30
N LYS A 298 23.39 8.07 5.09
CA LYS A 298 22.48 8.03 3.93
C LYS A 298 23.25 7.58 2.68
N ASN A 299 23.40 6.28 2.52
CA ASN A 299 24.08 5.65 1.40
C ASN A 299 23.07 4.98 0.46
N GLN A 300 23.21 5.21 -0.84
CA GLN A 300 22.41 4.55 -1.88
C GLN A 300 23.27 4.03 -3.03
N TRP A 301 22.63 3.41 -4.01
CA TRP A 301 23.28 2.70 -5.13
C TRP A 301 22.64 3.07 -6.47
#